data_AF-A0A5N6XJR1-F1
#
_entry.id   AF-A0A5N6XJR1-F1
#
_cell.length_a   1.000
_cell.length_b   1.000
_cell.length_c   1.000
_cell.angle_alpha   90.00
_cell.angle_beta   90.00
_cell.angle_gamma   90.00
#
_symmetry.space_group_name_H-M   'P 1'
#
loop_
_entity.id
_entity.type
_entity.pdbx_description
1 polymer ?
#
loop_
_entity_poly.entity_id
_entity_poly.type
_entity_poly.pdbx_seq_one_letter_code
_entity_poly.pdbx_strand_id
1 'polypeptide(L)'
;MLSLLRSFKRIQRTQQIAQISLLCRGKPISREDLFAYTNGHFLVDEQRQLDRRYLKFNLEALCAVAAAADGDSSRITAIEKLEGGFSKALLMKKENGKELIAKLPCRIAGPTSLTTAGEVGVLEYMRKYTSIPSPRVFSWSSDDSNPVGAEYIIMEKVAGVPLFEQWGKMAEIEKLELIKNLTKLEAQLAAIRFPAYGGLFRRADVSSLQCQELNGSIDPSNSFCIGPSCDRSFSTDSAAVLSTQSEKLDYGPWNTVSDFGISVAKRELYQISSKRPNDEQPTFSRGSLQEQTQLLNYTMDLMKVLDSHPVLSQSAQPTLWHSDLHMGNIFVAPDENSKIVSLIDFQSLSVLPLFLQAQWPVFLKPPQNYTKGLVQPKLPGDFDELHEEGKAAALQEWSQSKLAKAYEVAAFLENRVAHNAMNIPRVFRELFIRCGEVSEVDVVPLRECLIEIFRNWSSLGFTGQCPYSFSNEEIATHEHQFAEYQAWDEVQQLAQECLDTDAEGWIAPQLDIEEKRKQNRELLSLYIKRMAGEKSPDEARAMWPFPG
;
A
#
# COMPACT_ATOMS: atom_id res chain seq x y z
N MET A 1 -47.95 -46.60 -47.10
CA MET A 1 -48.19 -45.15 -47.00
C MET A 1 -48.69 -44.83 -45.60
N LEU A 2 -47.89 -44.03 -44.87
CA LEU A 2 -48.24 -43.18 -43.73
C LEU A 2 -48.94 -43.81 -42.50
N SER A 3 -48.12 -44.17 -41.51
CA SER A 3 -48.46 -43.98 -40.09
C SER A 3 -47.25 -43.40 -39.37
N LEU A 4 -47.39 -42.25 -38.71
CA LEU A 4 -46.63 -41.74 -37.55
C LEU A 4 -46.61 -40.21 -37.56
N LEU A 5 -47.55 -39.60 -36.83
CA LEU A 5 -47.42 -38.23 -36.32
C LEU A 5 -47.72 -38.30 -34.81
N ARG A 6 -46.67 -38.56 -34.03
CA ARG A 6 -46.69 -38.35 -32.57
C ARG A 6 -46.07 -36.99 -32.28
N SER A 7 -46.84 -36.19 -31.54
CA SER A 7 -46.51 -34.87 -31.06
C SER A 7 -45.23 -34.85 -30.21
N PHE A 8 -44.21 -34.11 -30.63
CA PHE A 8 -43.16 -33.60 -29.75
C PHE A 8 -43.58 -32.21 -29.24
N LYS A 9 -44.31 -32.17 -28.12
CA LYS A 9 -44.31 -30.97 -27.26
C LYS A 9 -42.99 -30.97 -26.49
N ARG A 10 -42.02 -30.24 -27.01
CA ARG A 10 -40.77 -29.92 -26.32
C ARG A 10 -41.14 -29.06 -25.11
N ILE A 11 -41.10 -29.65 -23.92
CA ILE A 11 -41.19 -28.92 -22.66
C ILE A 11 -39.90 -28.08 -22.57
N GLN A 12 -39.96 -26.82 -23.00
CA GLN A 12 -39.02 -25.81 -22.54
C GLN A 12 -39.33 -25.62 -21.05
N ARG A 13 -38.62 -26.37 -20.19
CA ARG A 13 -38.36 -25.89 -18.83
C ARG A 13 -37.49 -24.66 -19.00
N THR A 14 -38.11 -23.49 -19.00
CA THR A 14 -37.46 -22.27 -18.53
C THR A 14 -36.97 -22.58 -17.12
N GLN A 15 -35.70 -22.95 -16.98
CA GLN A 15 -35.03 -22.84 -15.69
C GLN A 15 -35.11 -21.35 -15.35
N GLN A 16 -36.01 -20.99 -14.43
CA GLN A 16 -35.87 -19.73 -13.69
C GLN A 16 -34.47 -19.79 -13.09
N ILE A 17 -33.55 -19.00 -13.62
CA ILE A 17 -32.26 -18.75 -12.99
C ILE A 17 -32.62 -18.17 -11.62
N ALA A 18 -32.39 -18.93 -10.55
CA ALA A 18 -32.65 -18.45 -9.21
C ALA A 18 -31.88 -17.15 -9.02
N GLN A 19 -32.61 -16.07 -8.72
CA GLN A 19 -32.05 -14.73 -8.65
C GLN A 19 -31.00 -14.67 -7.52
N ILE A 20 -29.79 -14.19 -7.85
CA ILE A 20 -28.71 -13.99 -6.87
C ILE A 20 -29.03 -12.72 -6.08
N SER A 21 -28.93 -12.77 -4.75
CA SER A 21 -29.03 -11.59 -3.91
C SER A 21 -27.73 -10.79 -3.97
N LEU A 22 -27.80 -9.52 -4.35
CA LEU A 22 -26.65 -8.61 -4.38
C LEU A 22 -26.79 -7.58 -3.26
N LEU A 23 -25.77 -7.47 -2.42
CA LEU A 23 -25.76 -6.64 -1.23
C LEU A 23 -24.50 -5.76 -1.19
N CYS A 24 -24.60 -4.58 -0.59
CA CYS A 24 -23.47 -3.77 -0.13
C CYS A 24 -23.84 -3.23 1.25
N ARG A 25 -23.03 -3.53 2.27
CA ARG A 25 -23.29 -3.12 3.66
C ARG A 25 -24.71 -3.52 4.12
N GLY A 26 -25.09 -4.77 3.83
CA GLY A 26 -26.42 -5.31 4.14
C GLY A 26 -27.62 -4.75 3.33
N LYS A 27 -27.42 -3.81 2.39
CA LYS A 27 -28.50 -3.24 1.58
C LYS A 27 -28.53 -3.83 0.16
N PRO A 28 -29.70 -4.08 -0.43
CA PRO A 28 -29.81 -4.51 -1.82
C PRO A 28 -29.19 -3.49 -2.78
N ILE A 29 -28.43 -3.97 -3.75
CA ILE A 29 -27.82 -3.14 -4.80
C ILE A 29 -28.15 -3.67 -6.19
N SER A 30 -28.00 -2.81 -7.20
CA SER A 30 -28.09 -3.22 -8.59
C SER A 30 -26.83 -3.95 -9.06
N ARG A 31 -26.89 -4.54 -10.26
CA ARG A 31 -25.71 -5.13 -10.90
C ARG A 31 -24.66 -4.07 -11.27
N GLU A 32 -25.09 -2.86 -11.63
CA GLU A 32 -24.17 -1.77 -11.96
C GLU A 32 -23.39 -1.30 -10.74
N ASP A 33 -24.06 -1.24 -9.57
CA ASP A 33 -23.42 -0.89 -8.30
C ASP A 33 -22.33 -1.89 -7.89
N LEU A 34 -22.39 -3.13 -8.38
CA LEU A 34 -21.33 -4.12 -8.17
C LEU A 34 -20.04 -3.74 -8.93
N PHE A 35 -20.17 -3.11 -10.09
CA PHE A 35 -19.06 -2.69 -10.96
C PHE A 35 -18.53 -1.30 -10.59
N ALA A 36 -19.42 -0.37 -10.25
CA ALA A 36 -19.09 0.98 -9.80
C ALA A 36 -18.29 0.97 -8.50
N TYR A 37 -17.61 2.06 -8.17
CA TYR A 37 -17.05 2.25 -6.82
C TYR A 37 -18.12 2.86 -5.90
N THR A 38 -18.32 2.26 -4.73
CA THR A 38 -19.39 2.63 -3.78
C THR A 38 -18.89 2.76 -2.33
N ASN A 39 -17.58 2.63 -2.12
CA ASN A 39 -16.95 2.66 -0.81
C ASN A 39 -16.34 4.04 -0.46
N GLY A 40 -16.85 5.11 -1.04
CA GLY A 40 -16.47 6.48 -0.67
C GLY A 40 -16.66 7.48 -1.80
N HIS A 41 -16.34 8.72 -1.49
CA HIS A 41 -16.33 9.87 -2.40
C HIS A 41 -14.93 10.49 -2.41
N PHE A 42 -14.66 11.39 -3.34
CA PHE A 42 -13.36 12.07 -3.45
C PHE A 42 -13.53 13.58 -3.56
N LEU A 43 -12.70 14.34 -2.85
CA LEU A 43 -12.63 15.80 -2.99
C LEU A 43 -11.79 16.20 -4.21
N VAL A 44 -10.88 15.34 -4.67
CA VAL A 44 -10.01 15.60 -5.84
C VAL A 44 -10.45 14.73 -7.01
N ASP A 45 -10.75 15.37 -8.15
CA ASP A 45 -11.06 14.74 -9.44
C ASP A 45 -11.95 13.47 -9.32
N GLU A 46 -13.11 13.63 -8.67
CA GLU A 46 -13.96 12.50 -8.28
C GLU A 46 -14.30 11.56 -9.44
N GLN A 47 -14.62 12.12 -10.61
CA GLN A 47 -14.98 11.31 -11.76
C GLN A 47 -13.80 10.42 -12.19
N ARG A 48 -12.57 10.95 -12.26
CA ARG A 48 -11.38 10.16 -12.59
C ARG A 48 -11.13 9.09 -11.53
N GLN A 49 -11.31 9.42 -10.25
CA GLN A 49 -11.11 8.46 -9.16
C GLN A 49 -12.12 7.31 -9.20
N LEU A 50 -13.37 7.59 -9.59
CA LEU A 50 -14.41 6.59 -9.83
C LEU A 50 -14.13 5.74 -11.07
N ASP A 51 -13.73 6.37 -12.19
CA ASP A 51 -13.46 5.69 -13.46
C ASP A 51 -12.30 4.69 -13.35
N ARG A 52 -11.24 5.04 -12.61
CA ARG A 52 -10.09 4.14 -12.36
C ARG A 52 -10.45 2.96 -11.44
N ARG A 53 -11.54 3.07 -10.68
CA ARG A 53 -12.08 2.03 -9.77
C ARG A 53 -13.30 1.31 -10.31
N TYR A 54 -13.76 1.67 -11.51
CA TYR A 54 -14.81 0.96 -12.22
C TYR A 54 -14.25 -0.33 -12.82
N LEU A 55 -14.92 -1.45 -12.57
CA LEU A 55 -14.54 -2.73 -13.15
C LEU A 55 -15.77 -3.53 -13.55
N LYS A 56 -15.97 -3.69 -14.86
CA LYS A 56 -17.03 -4.51 -15.43
C LYS A 56 -16.53 -5.93 -15.68
N PHE A 57 -17.31 -6.91 -15.25
CA PHE A 57 -17.00 -8.33 -15.43
C PHE A 57 -18.27 -9.17 -15.62
N ASN A 58 -18.10 -10.39 -16.11
CA ASN A 58 -19.15 -11.37 -16.27
C ASN A 58 -19.47 -12.06 -14.93
N LEU A 59 -20.51 -11.57 -14.27
CA LEU A 59 -20.98 -12.05 -12.97
C LEU A 59 -21.33 -13.54 -12.97
N GLU A 60 -21.98 -14.03 -14.03
CA GLU A 60 -22.38 -15.43 -14.15
C GLU A 60 -21.16 -16.35 -14.25
N ALA A 61 -20.16 -15.96 -15.04
CA ALA A 61 -18.90 -16.69 -15.12
C ALA A 61 -18.14 -16.67 -13.78
N LEU A 62 -18.08 -15.52 -13.10
CA LEU A 62 -17.47 -15.42 -11.78
C LEU A 62 -18.15 -16.35 -10.77
N CYS A 63 -19.50 -16.36 -10.76
CA CYS A 63 -20.26 -17.27 -9.91
C CYS A 63 -20.02 -18.74 -10.24
N ALA A 64 -19.86 -19.09 -11.52
CA ALA A 64 -19.55 -20.46 -11.93
C ALA A 64 -18.15 -20.90 -11.44
N VAL A 65 -17.14 -20.03 -11.57
CA VAL A 65 -15.79 -20.30 -11.06
C VAL A 65 -15.82 -20.44 -9.54
N ALA A 66 -16.44 -19.49 -8.83
CA ALA A 66 -16.58 -19.52 -7.37
C ALA A 66 -17.34 -20.76 -6.87
N ALA A 67 -18.40 -21.15 -7.57
CA ALA A 67 -19.15 -22.36 -7.28
C ALA A 67 -18.26 -23.60 -7.38
N ALA A 68 -17.29 -23.68 -8.30
CA ALA A 68 -16.43 -24.86 -8.46
C ALA A 68 -15.13 -24.84 -7.60
N ALA A 69 -14.76 -23.70 -7.03
CA ALA A 69 -13.39 -23.43 -6.58
C ALA A 69 -12.86 -24.31 -5.43
N ASP A 70 -13.68 -24.67 -4.45
CA ASP A 70 -13.27 -25.44 -3.26
C ASP A 70 -13.53 -26.96 -3.39
N GLY A 71 -13.75 -27.44 -4.63
CA GLY A 71 -14.11 -28.84 -4.90
C GLY A 71 -15.57 -29.20 -4.62
N ASP A 72 -16.42 -28.22 -4.27
CA ASP A 72 -17.84 -28.39 -3.99
C ASP A 72 -18.66 -27.47 -4.90
N SER A 73 -19.35 -28.05 -5.90
CA SER A 73 -20.09 -27.35 -6.96
C SER A 73 -21.39 -26.68 -6.53
N SER A 74 -21.53 -26.32 -5.26
CA SER A 74 -22.69 -25.60 -4.74
C SER A 74 -22.81 -24.18 -5.32
N ARG A 75 -23.99 -23.83 -5.82
CA ARG A 75 -24.28 -22.56 -6.48
C ARG A 75 -24.15 -21.37 -5.52
N ILE A 76 -23.74 -20.22 -6.05
CA ILE A 76 -23.75 -18.93 -5.35
C ILE A 76 -25.19 -18.39 -5.24
N THR A 77 -25.62 -18.11 -4.01
CA THR A 77 -26.96 -17.61 -3.68
C THR A 77 -26.98 -16.12 -3.36
N ALA A 78 -25.89 -15.60 -2.81
CA ALA A 78 -25.78 -14.19 -2.43
C ALA A 78 -24.34 -13.69 -2.60
N ILE A 79 -24.20 -12.40 -2.86
CA ILE A 79 -22.93 -11.70 -2.96
C ILE A 79 -23.05 -10.40 -2.16
N GLU A 80 -22.17 -10.23 -1.19
CA GLU A 80 -22.00 -8.96 -0.48
C GLU A 80 -20.70 -8.29 -0.92
N LYS A 81 -20.80 -7.05 -1.37
CA LYS A 81 -19.68 -6.24 -1.79
C LYS A 81 -19.02 -5.59 -0.57
N LEU A 82 -17.75 -5.90 -0.37
CA LEU A 82 -16.87 -5.44 0.71
C LEU A 82 -15.63 -4.73 0.13
N GLU A 83 -15.81 -3.97 -0.96
CA GLU A 83 -14.70 -3.44 -1.77
C GLU A 83 -13.75 -2.50 -1.01
N GLY A 84 -12.47 -2.53 -1.38
CA GLY A 84 -11.45 -1.59 -0.91
C GLY A 84 -11.16 -0.49 -1.94
N GLY A 85 -10.10 0.30 -1.70
CA GLY A 85 -9.66 1.35 -2.63
C GLY A 85 -9.11 0.83 -3.96
N PHE A 86 -8.56 -0.40 -3.98
CA PHE A 86 -7.82 -0.94 -5.13
C PHE A 86 -8.45 -2.18 -5.75
N SER A 87 -9.45 -2.80 -5.12
CA SER A 87 -10.05 -4.04 -5.59
C SER A 87 -11.53 -4.15 -5.23
N LYS A 88 -12.31 -4.78 -6.12
CA LYS A 88 -13.63 -5.33 -5.75
C LYS A 88 -13.40 -6.57 -4.91
N ALA A 89 -13.82 -6.54 -3.65
CA ALA A 89 -13.85 -7.72 -2.79
C ALA A 89 -15.31 -8.12 -2.58
N LEU A 90 -15.66 -9.35 -2.93
CA LEU A 90 -17.01 -9.87 -2.95
C LEU A 90 -17.09 -11.10 -2.04
N LEU A 91 -17.83 -10.99 -0.94
CA LEU A 91 -18.20 -12.12 -0.10
C LEU A 91 -19.30 -12.91 -0.80
N MET A 92 -18.97 -14.10 -1.31
CA MET A 92 -19.90 -14.95 -2.04
C MET A 92 -20.37 -16.10 -1.15
N LYS A 93 -21.68 -16.20 -0.97
CA LYS A 93 -22.33 -17.25 -0.19
C LYS A 93 -22.87 -18.34 -1.08
N LYS A 94 -22.48 -19.59 -0.80
CA LYS A 94 -22.97 -20.80 -1.46
C LYS A 94 -24.28 -21.29 -0.83
N GLU A 95 -25.04 -22.05 -1.59
CA GLU A 95 -26.30 -22.68 -1.16
C GLU A 95 -26.12 -23.64 0.03
N ASN A 96 -24.97 -24.31 0.11
CA ASN A 96 -24.60 -25.18 1.24
C ASN A 96 -24.20 -24.40 2.52
N GLY A 97 -24.25 -23.06 2.49
CA GLY A 97 -23.89 -22.18 3.61
C GLY A 97 -22.42 -21.80 3.70
N LYS A 98 -21.53 -22.35 2.87
CA LYS A 98 -20.12 -21.94 2.82
C LYS A 98 -19.98 -20.53 2.24
N GLU A 99 -18.91 -19.85 2.65
CA GLU A 99 -18.58 -18.49 2.21
C GLU A 99 -17.15 -18.46 1.67
N LEU A 100 -16.95 -17.64 0.64
CA LEU A 100 -15.65 -17.39 0.01
C LEU A 100 -15.53 -15.92 -0.38
N ILE A 101 -14.31 -15.47 -0.67
CA ILE A 101 -14.03 -14.14 -1.20
C ILE A 101 -13.64 -14.26 -2.66
N ALA A 102 -14.26 -13.44 -3.52
CA ALA A 102 -13.73 -13.13 -4.84
C ALA A 102 -13.13 -11.71 -4.81
N LYS A 103 -11.84 -11.59 -5.10
CA LYS A 103 -11.12 -10.32 -5.23
C LYS A 103 -10.81 -10.06 -6.70
N LEU A 104 -11.14 -8.88 -7.21
CA LEU A 104 -10.85 -8.46 -8.58
C LEU A 104 -10.14 -7.09 -8.53
N PRO A 105 -8.89 -6.97 -8.99
CA PRO A 105 -8.16 -5.71 -8.95
C PRO A 105 -8.77 -4.67 -9.89
N CYS A 106 -8.88 -3.44 -9.41
CA CYS A 106 -9.21 -2.28 -10.23
C CYS A 106 -7.98 -1.85 -11.06
N ARG A 107 -8.18 -1.00 -12.08
CA ARG A 107 -7.08 -0.52 -12.94
C ARG A 107 -5.99 0.24 -12.18
N ILE A 108 -6.35 0.85 -11.05
CA ILE A 108 -5.45 1.56 -10.15
C ILE A 108 -4.59 0.64 -9.25
N ALA A 109 -4.88 -0.66 -9.19
CA ALA A 109 -4.23 -1.57 -8.24
C ALA A 109 -2.72 -1.77 -8.50
N GLY A 110 -2.29 -1.66 -9.76
CA GLY A 110 -0.92 -1.87 -10.18
C GLY A 110 -0.84 -2.38 -11.61
N PRO A 111 0.33 -2.89 -12.04
CA PRO A 111 0.51 -3.45 -13.37
C PRO A 111 -0.42 -4.66 -13.59
N THR A 112 -1.11 -4.67 -14.74
CA THR A 112 -1.98 -5.77 -15.19
C THR A 112 -1.22 -7.10 -15.16
N SER A 113 -1.91 -8.17 -14.80
CA SER A 113 -1.40 -9.53 -14.61
C SER A 113 -0.42 -9.70 -13.45
N LEU A 114 0.58 -8.82 -13.29
CA LEU A 114 1.57 -8.89 -12.22
C LEU A 114 0.95 -8.70 -10.83
N THR A 115 -0.04 -7.82 -10.71
CA THR A 115 -0.72 -7.57 -9.43
C THR A 115 -1.39 -8.83 -8.89
N THR A 116 -2.19 -9.52 -9.72
CA THR A 116 -2.88 -10.76 -9.32
C THR A 116 -1.90 -11.91 -9.14
N ALA A 117 -1.00 -12.12 -10.11
CA ALA A 117 -0.03 -13.23 -10.04
C ALA A 117 0.93 -13.07 -8.85
N GLY A 118 1.31 -11.83 -8.50
CA GLY A 118 2.16 -11.52 -7.36
C GLY A 118 1.44 -11.78 -6.03
N GLU A 119 0.20 -11.32 -5.88
CA GLU A 119 -0.60 -11.59 -4.67
C GLU A 119 -0.78 -13.09 -4.44
N VAL A 120 -1.09 -13.85 -5.50
CA VAL A 120 -1.19 -15.33 -5.43
C VAL A 120 0.15 -15.97 -5.10
N GLY A 121 1.24 -15.51 -5.72
CA GLY A 121 2.60 -15.98 -5.46
C GLY A 121 2.99 -15.82 -3.99
N VAL A 122 2.73 -14.65 -3.41
CA VAL A 122 2.96 -14.37 -1.98
C VAL A 122 2.09 -15.25 -1.08
N LEU A 123 0.79 -15.31 -1.32
CA LEU A 123 -0.14 -16.11 -0.51
C LEU A 123 0.25 -17.59 -0.50
N GLU A 124 0.55 -18.17 -1.67
CA GLU A 124 0.95 -19.58 -1.76
C GLU A 124 2.32 -19.84 -1.15
N TYR A 125 3.29 -18.94 -1.34
CA TYR A 125 4.62 -19.07 -0.74
C TYR A 125 4.53 -19.06 0.79
N MET A 126 3.79 -18.08 1.34
CA MET A 126 3.60 -17.96 2.79
C MET A 126 2.95 -19.18 3.40
N ARG A 127 1.86 -19.68 2.80
CA ARG A 127 1.17 -20.89 3.31
C ARG A 127 2.05 -22.14 3.23
N LYS A 128 2.96 -22.19 2.25
CA LYS A 128 3.81 -23.36 2.04
C LYS A 128 5.04 -23.38 2.95
N TYR A 129 5.65 -22.22 3.20
CA TYR A 129 6.98 -22.14 3.80
C TYR A 129 7.07 -21.32 5.09
N THR A 130 5.97 -20.76 5.57
CA THR A 130 5.92 -20.01 6.84
C THR A 130 4.79 -20.52 7.73
N SER A 131 4.80 -20.14 9.01
CA SER A 131 3.65 -20.35 9.92
C SER A 131 2.68 -19.16 9.94
N ILE A 132 2.90 -18.16 9.09
CA ILE A 132 2.06 -16.96 9.04
C ILE A 132 0.70 -17.37 8.48
N PRO A 133 -0.38 -17.17 9.24
CA PRO A 133 -1.69 -17.55 8.76
C PRO A 133 -2.15 -16.58 7.67
N SER A 134 -2.53 -17.14 6.51
CA SER A 134 -3.04 -16.38 5.37
C SER A 134 -4.15 -17.16 4.63
N PRO A 135 -5.05 -16.45 3.91
CA PRO A 135 -6.15 -17.07 3.19
C PRO A 135 -5.67 -18.08 2.14
N ARG A 136 -6.35 -19.22 2.04
CA ARG A 136 -6.12 -20.17 0.96
C ARG A 136 -6.67 -19.64 -0.37
N VAL A 137 -5.85 -19.64 -1.41
CA VAL A 137 -6.29 -19.45 -2.80
C VAL A 137 -6.93 -20.75 -3.32
N PHE A 138 -8.11 -20.64 -3.92
CA PHE A 138 -8.85 -21.76 -4.51
C PHE A 138 -8.79 -21.78 -6.04
N SER A 139 -8.98 -20.62 -6.67
CA SER A 139 -8.93 -20.43 -8.12
C SER A 139 -8.57 -18.99 -8.42
N TRP A 140 -7.87 -18.71 -9.50
CA TRP A 140 -7.48 -17.35 -9.86
C TRP A 140 -7.13 -17.27 -11.35
N SER A 141 -7.09 -16.06 -11.90
CA SER A 141 -6.60 -15.77 -13.26
C SER A 141 -6.03 -14.35 -13.30
N SER A 142 -4.80 -14.20 -13.78
CA SER A 142 -4.18 -12.90 -14.08
C SER A 142 -4.36 -12.46 -15.54
N ASP A 143 -4.95 -13.31 -16.38
CA ASP A 143 -5.33 -12.99 -17.76
C ASP A 143 -6.81 -12.60 -17.80
N ASP A 144 -7.13 -11.40 -18.30
CA ASP A 144 -8.49 -10.88 -18.41
C ASP A 144 -9.27 -11.45 -19.61
N SER A 145 -8.61 -12.19 -20.51
CA SER A 145 -9.25 -12.89 -21.63
C SER A 145 -10.10 -14.09 -21.19
N ASN A 146 -10.03 -14.45 -19.91
CA ASN A 146 -10.80 -15.53 -19.31
C ASN A 146 -12.32 -15.24 -19.34
N PRO A 147 -13.22 -16.24 -19.15
CA PRO A 147 -14.67 -16.05 -19.24
C PRO A 147 -15.29 -15.01 -18.30
N VAL A 148 -14.62 -14.66 -17.19
CA VAL A 148 -15.01 -13.57 -16.28
C VAL A 148 -14.80 -12.21 -16.94
N GLY A 149 -13.86 -12.08 -17.87
CA GLY A 149 -13.51 -10.82 -18.54
C GLY A 149 -12.73 -9.85 -17.65
N ALA A 150 -12.14 -10.35 -16.56
CA ALA A 150 -11.33 -9.59 -15.61
C ALA A 150 -10.42 -10.55 -14.84
N GLU A 151 -9.31 -10.02 -14.33
CA GLU A 151 -8.47 -10.72 -13.35
C GLU A 151 -9.27 -11.03 -12.07
N TYR A 152 -8.98 -12.16 -11.43
CA TYR A 152 -9.65 -12.52 -10.18
C TYR A 152 -8.82 -13.45 -9.31
N ILE A 153 -9.11 -13.44 -8.00
CA ILE A 153 -8.70 -14.43 -7.01
C ILE A 153 -9.95 -14.88 -6.26
N ILE A 154 -10.27 -16.17 -6.32
CA ILE A 154 -11.22 -16.86 -5.45
C ILE A 154 -10.45 -17.47 -4.30
N MET A 155 -10.75 -17.06 -3.07
CA MET A 155 -10.02 -17.46 -1.88
C MET A 155 -10.92 -17.67 -0.67
N GLU A 156 -10.32 -18.26 0.36
CA GLU A 156 -10.92 -18.49 1.67
C GLU A 156 -11.43 -17.20 2.31
N LYS A 157 -12.65 -17.25 2.85
CA LYS A 157 -13.10 -16.26 3.83
C LYS A 157 -12.55 -16.64 5.20
N VAL A 158 -11.67 -15.81 5.74
CA VAL A 158 -10.99 -16.06 7.02
C VAL A 158 -12.01 -16.28 8.15
N ALA A 159 -11.75 -17.30 8.96
CA ALA A 159 -12.47 -17.56 10.20
C ALA A 159 -11.83 -16.76 11.35
N GLY A 160 -12.26 -15.52 11.54
CA GLY A 160 -11.79 -14.63 12.60
C GLY A 160 -12.55 -13.30 12.63
N VAL A 161 -12.21 -12.44 13.58
CA VAL A 161 -12.72 -11.07 13.67
C VAL A 161 -11.60 -10.05 13.42
N PRO A 162 -11.86 -8.96 12.69
CA PRO A 162 -10.88 -7.89 12.53
C PRO A 162 -10.45 -7.32 13.88
N LEU A 163 -9.17 -7.02 14.04
CA LEU A 163 -8.60 -6.57 15.31
C LEU A 163 -9.27 -5.29 15.82
N PHE A 164 -9.68 -4.37 14.92
CA PHE A 164 -10.29 -3.10 15.32
C PHE A 164 -11.61 -3.30 16.09
N GLU A 165 -12.34 -4.40 15.85
CA GLU A 165 -13.60 -4.70 16.55
C GLU A 165 -13.41 -5.18 17.98
N GLN A 166 -12.21 -5.71 18.29
CA GLN A 166 -11.87 -6.26 19.61
C GLN A 166 -10.89 -5.39 20.39
N TRP A 167 -10.06 -4.59 19.74
CA TRP A 167 -8.95 -3.86 20.36
C TRP A 167 -9.36 -3.01 21.56
N GLY A 168 -10.51 -2.33 21.48
CA GLY A 168 -11.04 -1.53 22.59
C GLY A 168 -11.46 -2.35 23.82
N LYS A 169 -11.80 -3.63 23.62
CA LYS A 169 -12.27 -4.56 24.66
C LYS A 169 -11.14 -5.41 25.27
N MET A 170 -10.00 -5.51 24.57
CA MET A 170 -8.86 -6.30 25.02
C MET A 170 -8.23 -5.73 26.29
N ALA A 171 -7.93 -6.62 27.24
CA ALA A 171 -7.10 -6.29 28.39
C ALA A 171 -5.67 -5.94 27.95
N GLU A 172 -4.96 -5.14 28.75
CA GLU A 172 -3.59 -4.73 28.43
C GLU A 172 -2.67 -5.93 28.18
N ILE A 173 -2.77 -6.98 29.01
CA ILE A 173 -1.98 -8.20 28.84
C ILE A 173 -2.22 -8.92 27.50
N GLU A 174 -3.46 -8.91 27.00
CA GLU A 174 -3.80 -9.51 25.71
C GLU A 174 -3.20 -8.70 24.55
N LYS A 175 -3.18 -7.36 24.67
CA LYS A 175 -2.52 -6.48 23.69
C LYS A 175 -1.02 -6.72 23.65
N LEU A 176 -0.39 -6.88 24.80
CA LEU A 176 1.04 -7.18 24.89
C LEU A 176 1.38 -8.55 24.27
N GLU A 177 0.56 -9.57 24.53
CA GLU A 177 0.76 -10.90 23.93
C GLU A 177 0.50 -10.88 22.41
N LEU A 178 -0.50 -10.12 21.94
CA LEU A 178 -0.72 -9.91 20.51
C LEU A 178 0.49 -9.25 19.83
N ILE A 179 1.03 -8.19 20.42
CA ILE A 179 2.21 -7.48 19.90
C ILE A 179 3.40 -8.44 19.80
N LYS A 180 3.63 -9.23 20.84
CA LYS A 180 4.67 -10.26 20.83
C LYS A 180 4.46 -11.28 19.72
N ASN A 181 3.24 -11.80 19.56
CA ASN A 181 2.90 -12.74 18.49
C ASN A 181 3.10 -12.13 17.10
N LEU A 182 2.72 -10.86 16.90
CA LEU A 182 2.95 -10.14 15.65
C LEU A 182 4.44 -10.05 15.32
N THR A 183 5.27 -9.63 16.27
CA THR A 183 6.73 -9.50 16.04
C THR A 183 7.41 -10.83 15.71
N LYS A 184 6.87 -11.96 16.20
CA LYS A 184 7.34 -13.31 15.81
C LYS A 184 6.96 -13.70 14.38
N LEU A 185 5.81 -13.26 13.89
CA LEU A 185 5.42 -13.44 12.48
C LEU A 185 6.31 -12.59 11.57
N GLU A 186 6.54 -11.35 11.95
CA GLU A 186 7.48 -10.45 11.26
C GLU A 186 8.92 -11.00 11.27
N ALA A 187 9.36 -11.62 12.36
CA ALA A 187 10.67 -12.25 12.46
C ALA A 187 10.85 -13.39 11.44
N GLN A 188 9.77 -14.16 11.18
CA GLN A 188 9.80 -15.20 10.16
C GLN A 188 9.99 -14.61 8.77
N LEU A 189 9.31 -13.51 8.44
CA LEU A 189 9.50 -12.83 7.16
C LEU A 189 10.95 -12.30 7.01
N ALA A 190 11.46 -11.62 8.03
CA ALA A 190 12.83 -11.07 8.02
C ALA A 190 13.92 -12.14 7.87
N ALA A 191 13.66 -13.36 8.33
CA ALA A 191 14.61 -14.48 8.24
C ALA A 191 14.77 -15.03 6.81
N ILE A 192 13.81 -14.78 5.92
CA ILE A 192 13.83 -15.31 4.55
C ILE A 192 14.69 -14.39 3.67
N ARG A 193 15.75 -14.96 3.09
CA ARG A 193 16.68 -14.24 2.20
C ARG A 193 16.37 -14.54 0.74
N PHE A 194 15.65 -13.63 0.09
CA PHE A 194 15.39 -13.75 -1.34
C PHE A 194 16.63 -13.37 -2.16
N PRO A 195 16.77 -13.87 -3.40
CA PRO A 195 17.97 -13.68 -4.21
C PRO A 195 18.02 -12.32 -4.93
N ALA A 196 16.88 -11.63 -5.04
CA ALA A 196 16.72 -10.35 -5.75
C ALA A 196 15.50 -9.59 -5.22
N TYR A 197 15.41 -8.31 -5.54
CA TYR A 197 14.23 -7.46 -5.33
C TYR A 197 13.28 -7.57 -6.54
N GLY A 198 11.97 -7.45 -6.28
CA GLY A 198 10.92 -7.57 -7.30
C GLY A 198 9.68 -8.28 -6.77
N GLY A 199 8.78 -8.70 -7.66
CA GLY A 199 7.58 -9.46 -7.29
C GLY A 199 7.90 -10.93 -7.04
N LEU A 200 7.21 -11.56 -6.08
CA LEU A 200 7.31 -13.00 -5.81
C LEU A 200 6.19 -13.74 -6.53
N PHE A 201 6.54 -14.63 -7.45
CA PHE A 201 5.59 -15.33 -8.32
C PHE A 201 5.76 -16.85 -8.24
N ARG A 202 4.73 -17.57 -8.67
CA ARG A 202 4.88 -18.99 -9.02
C ARG A 202 5.49 -19.09 -10.41
N ARG A 203 6.53 -19.90 -10.56
CA ARG A 203 7.28 -20.05 -11.81
C ARG A 203 6.41 -20.42 -13.00
N ALA A 204 5.38 -21.24 -12.76
CA ALA A 204 4.48 -21.71 -13.80
C ALA A 204 3.64 -20.59 -14.42
N ASP A 205 3.43 -19.48 -13.71
CA ASP A 205 2.51 -18.41 -14.13
C ASP A 205 3.23 -17.27 -14.85
N VAL A 206 4.56 -17.21 -14.75
CA VAL A 206 5.40 -16.12 -15.28
C VAL A 206 6.53 -16.64 -16.17
N SER A 207 6.33 -17.78 -16.83
CA SER A 207 7.37 -18.43 -17.65
C SER A 207 7.89 -17.57 -18.82
N SER A 208 7.13 -16.56 -19.24
CA SER A 208 7.50 -15.60 -20.29
C SER A 208 8.27 -14.37 -19.76
N LEU A 209 8.36 -14.19 -18.43
CA LEU A 209 9.02 -13.03 -17.82
C LEU A 209 10.45 -13.35 -17.43
N GLN A 210 11.30 -12.32 -17.38
CA GLN A 210 12.61 -12.44 -16.76
C GLN A 210 12.45 -12.66 -15.26
N CYS A 211 12.88 -13.83 -14.78
CA CYS A 211 12.73 -14.22 -13.38
C CYS A 211 14.02 -14.86 -12.85
N GLN A 212 14.23 -14.72 -11.56
CA GLN A 212 15.35 -15.31 -10.81
C GLN A 212 14.84 -16.39 -9.88
N GLU A 213 15.44 -17.57 -9.98
CA GLU A 213 15.06 -18.74 -9.18
C GLU A 213 15.41 -18.54 -7.70
N LEU A 214 14.57 -19.06 -6.81
CA LEU A 214 14.86 -19.07 -5.38
C LEU A 214 15.86 -20.18 -5.03
N ASN A 215 16.61 -19.99 -3.95
CA ASN A 215 17.48 -21.03 -3.43
C ASN A 215 16.64 -22.21 -2.89
N GLY A 216 17.09 -23.45 -3.13
CA GLY A 216 16.45 -24.66 -2.63
C GLY A 216 16.30 -24.72 -1.10
N SER A 217 17.02 -23.91 -0.32
CA SER A 217 16.80 -23.80 1.13
C SER A 217 15.51 -23.07 1.51
N ILE A 218 15.04 -22.13 0.68
CA ILE A 218 13.82 -21.34 0.92
C ILE A 218 12.68 -21.71 -0.04
N ASP A 219 12.97 -22.48 -1.09
CA ASP A 219 11.99 -23.10 -1.98
C ASP A 219 12.44 -24.50 -2.44
N PRO A 220 12.36 -25.52 -1.57
CA PRO A 220 12.76 -26.88 -1.91
C PRO A 220 12.00 -27.49 -3.10
N SER A 221 10.78 -27.02 -3.39
CA SER A 221 9.99 -27.52 -4.51
C SER A 221 10.27 -26.80 -5.83
N ASN A 222 11.13 -25.79 -5.83
CA ASN A 222 11.48 -25.01 -7.02
C ASN A 222 10.24 -24.50 -7.77
N SER A 223 9.25 -23.98 -7.03
CA SER A 223 7.96 -23.55 -7.56
C SER A 223 7.82 -22.04 -7.66
N PHE A 224 8.74 -21.28 -7.08
CA PHE A 224 8.66 -19.83 -6.98
C PHE A 224 9.89 -19.14 -7.57
N CYS A 225 9.74 -17.87 -7.93
CA CYS A 225 10.81 -17.02 -8.46
C CYS A 225 10.55 -15.55 -8.13
N ILE A 226 11.61 -14.74 -8.18
CA ILE A 226 11.50 -13.28 -8.17
C ILE A 226 11.45 -12.78 -9.61
N GLY A 227 10.40 -12.06 -9.96
CA GLY A 227 10.21 -11.43 -11.26
C GLY A 227 10.12 -9.91 -11.15
N PRO A 228 9.55 -9.25 -12.17
CA PRO A 228 9.32 -7.81 -12.15
C PRO A 228 8.48 -7.35 -10.95
N SER A 229 8.68 -6.11 -10.50
CA SER A 229 7.91 -5.51 -9.41
C SER A 229 6.42 -5.43 -9.74
N CYS A 230 5.56 -5.74 -8.76
CA CYS A 230 4.12 -5.50 -8.83
C CYS A 230 3.71 -4.16 -8.19
N ASP A 231 4.68 -3.33 -7.82
CA ASP A 231 4.45 -2.02 -7.21
C ASP A 231 3.75 -1.07 -8.18
N ARG A 232 2.70 -0.39 -7.70
CA ARG A 232 1.88 0.54 -8.46
C ARG A 232 2.64 1.71 -9.05
N SER A 233 3.75 2.12 -8.44
CA SER A 233 4.60 3.23 -8.92
C SER A 233 5.31 2.91 -10.24
N PHE A 234 5.35 1.63 -10.63
CA PHE A 234 5.81 1.20 -11.95
C PHE A 234 4.64 1.03 -12.94
N SER A 235 3.39 1.22 -12.51
CA SER A 235 2.25 1.24 -13.42
C SER A 235 2.21 2.58 -14.14
N THR A 236 2.15 2.56 -15.47
CA THR A 236 1.82 3.78 -16.23
C THR A 236 0.31 3.81 -16.40
N ASP A 237 -0.37 4.85 -15.90
CA ASP A 237 -1.83 5.10 -16.02
C ASP A 237 -2.32 5.15 -17.49
N SER A 238 -1.40 5.04 -18.46
CA SER A 238 -1.69 4.84 -19.87
C SER A 238 -2.23 3.43 -20.10
N ALA A 239 -3.39 3.33 -20.75
CA ALA A 239 -4.06 2.12 -21.22
C ALA A 239 -3.24 1.24 -22.19
N ALA A 240 -1.91 1.39 -22.22
CA ALA A 240 -0.98 0.55 -22.94
C ALA A 240 -0.84 -0.78 -22.20
N VAL A 241 -1.71 -1.71 -22.62
CA VAL A 241 -1.54 -3.16 -22.62
C VAL A 241 -0.07 -3.58 -22.59
N LEU A 242 0.21 -4.66 -21.86
CA LEU A 242 1.44 -5.46 -21.76
C LEU A 242 2.21 -5.72 -23.08
N SER A 243 1.73 -5.29 -24.24
CA SER A 243 2.39 -5.43 -25.54
C SER A 243 3.67 -4.61 -25.68
N THR A 244 3.89 -3.61 -24.84
CA THR A 244 5.19 -2.97 -24.73
C THR A 244 5.46 -2.63 -23.27
N GLN A 245 6.10 -3.54 -22.52
CA GLN A 245 7.11 -3.05 -21.59
C GLN A 245 7.92 -2.04 -22.41
N SER A 246 7.80 -0.74 -22.11
CA SER A 246 8.66 0.21 -22.80
C SER A 246 10.07 -0.31 -22.54
N GLU A 247 10.82 -0.68 -23.57
CA GLU A 247 12.21 -1.14 -23.45
C GLU A 247 13.08 -0.15 -22.64
N LYS A 248 12.55 1.06 -22.40
CA LYS A 248 13.14 2.14 -21.62
C LYS A 248 13.00 2.01 -20.10
N LEU A 249 12.03 1.26 -19.56
CA LEU A 249 11.82 1.13 -18.12
C LEU A 249 12.26 -0.24 -17.61
N ASP A 250 13.04 -0.22 -16.53
CA ASP A 250 13.52 -1.41 -15.84
C ASP A 250 12.56 -1.73 -14.69
N TYR A 251 11.89 -2.87 -14.78
CA TYR A 251 10.91 -3.34 -13.79
C TYR A 251 11.49 -4.40 -12.84
N GLY A 252 12.79 -4.70 -12.95
CA GLY A 252 13.43 -5.77 -12.22
C GLY A 252 13.22 -7.15 -12.86
N PRO A 253 13.68 -8.23 -12.20
CA PRO A 253 14.21 -8.25 -10.84
C PRO A 253 15.59 -7.56 -10.70
N TRP A 254 15.88 -7.01 -9.52
CA TRP A 254 17.14 -6.30 -9.23
C TRP A 254 18.01 -7.05 -8.22
N ASN A 255 19.29 -7.20 -8.49
CA ASN A 255 20.20 -7.97 -7.62
C ASN A 255 20.79 -7.13 -6.48
N THR A 256 20.86 -5.81 -6.64
CA THR A 256 21.55 -4.92 -5.71
C THR A 256 20.71 -3.69 -5.37
N VAL A 257 21.02 -3.05 -4.24
CA VAL A 257 20.30 -1.84 -3.82
C VAL A 257 20.56 -0.72 -4.82
N SER A 258 21.79 -0.68 -5.37
CA SER A 258 22.14 0.23 -6.45
C SER A 258 21.25 0.04 -7.67
N ASP A 259 21.08 -1.19 -8.16
CA ASP A 259 20.28 -1.48 -9.36
C ASP A 259 18.83 -1.02 -9.18
N PHE A 260 18.24 -1.33 -8.02
CA PHE A 260 16.88 -0.89 -7.66
C PHE A 260 16.80 0.64 -7.54
N GLY A 261 17.71 1.29 -6.82
CA GLY A 261 17.68 2.75 -6.65
C GLY A 261 17.88 3.51 -7.97
N ILE A 262 18.74 2.99 -8.86
CA ILE A 262 18.96 3.54 -10.19
C ILE A 262 17.71 3.36 -11.07
N SER A 263 17.00 2.23 -10.97
CA SER A 263 15.77 2.01 -11.74
C SER A 263 14.67 3.01 -11.36
N VAL A 264 14.52 3.33 -10.06
CA VAL A 264 13.61 4.38 -9.58
C VAL A 264 13.98 5.75 -10.16
N ALA A 265 15.26 6.14 -10.11
CA ALA A 265 15.71 7.42 -10.67
C ALA A 265 15.49 7.51 -12.20
N LYS A 266 15.77 6.43 -12.93
CA LYS A 266 15.53 6.35 -14.38
C LYS A 266 14.05 6.43 -14.73
N ARG A 267 13.18 5.84 -13.90
CA ARG A 267 11.74 5.95 -14.05
C ARG A 267 11.31 7.41 -13.94
N GLU A 268 11.77 8.13 -12.93
CA GLU A 268 11.43 9.56 -12.80
C GLU A 268 11.94 10.39 -13.98
N LEU A 269 13.16 10.16 -14.45
CA LEU A 269 13.66 10.81 -15.66
C LEU A 269 12.75 10.56 -16.87
N TYR A 270 12.29 9.32 -17.04
CA TYR A 270 11.35 8.96 -18.09
C TYR A 270 10.01 9.70 -17.93
N GLN A 271 9.44 9.71 -16.73
CA GLN A 271 8.17 10.39 -16.44
C GLN A 271 8.26 11.89 -16.73
N ILE A 272 9.29 12.56 -16.18
CA ILE A 272 9.53 14.00 -16.39
C ILE A 272 9.67 14.32 -17.88
N SER A 273 10.41 13.49 -18.64
CA SER A 273 10.59 13.69 -20.09
C SER A 273 9.34 13.40 -20.93
N SER A 274 8.40 12.62 -20.39
CA SER A 274 7.20 12.15 -21.09
C SER A 274 5.94 12.95 -20.76
N LYS A 275 5.99 13.83 -19.76
CA LYS A 275 4.87 14.72 -19.38
C LYS A 275 4.44 15.59 -20.55
N ARG A 276 3.13 15.62 -20.83
CA ARG A 276 2.55 16.49 -21.85
C ARG A 276 2.37 17.91 -21.28
N PRO A 277 2.35 18.96 -22.13
CA PRO A 277 2.15 20.34 -21.70
C PRO A 277 0.83 20.61 -20.96
N ASN A 278 -0.16 19.70 -21.07
CA ASN A 278 -1.47 19.80 -20.41
C ASN A 278 -1.60 18.89 -19.17
N ASP A 279 -0.56 18.12 -18.83
CA ASP A 279 -0.56 17.39 -17.55
C ASP A 279 -0.34 18.45 -16.46
N GLU A 280 -1.23 18.47 -15.47
CA GLU A 280 -1.18 19.42 -14.36
C GLU A 280 0.24 19.47 -13.79
N GLN A 281 0.87 20.64 -13.85
CA GLN A 281 2.17 20.84 -13.20
C GLN A 281 1.99 20.54 -11.70
N PRO A 282 3.02 19.99 -11.02
CA PRO A 282 3.03 19.95 -9.58
C PRO A 282 2.62 21.33 -9.05
N THR A 283 1.67 21.37 -8.12
CA THR A 283 1.15 22.62 -7.53
C THR A 283 2.29 23.49 -6.95
N PHE A 284 3.44 22.86 -6.66
CA PHE A 284 4.69 23.47 -6.27
C PHE A 284 5.86 23.08 -7.22
N SER A 285 5.81 23.42 -8.51
CA SER A 285 6.95 23.19 -9.43
C SER A 285 7.94 24.36 -9.35
N ARG A 286 9.05 24.20 -8.62
CA ARG A 286 10.14 25.19 -8.51
C ARG A 286 11.47 24.74 -9.13
N GLY A 287 11.65 23.44 -9.39
CA GLY A 287 12.82 22.93 -10.10
C GLY A 287 12.75 23.11 -11.62
N SER A 288 13.86 23.55 -12.24
CA SER A 288 13.96 23.48 -13.72
C SER A 288 14.13 22.02 -14.17
N LEU A 289 13.66 21.65 -15.38
CA LEU A 289 13.87 20.29 -15.91
C LEU A 289 15.36 19.88 -15.91
N GLN A 290 16.25 20.84 -16.13
CA GLN A 290 17.70 20.63 -16.07
C GLN A 290 18.15 20.27 -14.65
N GLU A 291 17.66 20.99 -13.64
CA GLU A 291 17.97 20.76 -12.24
C GLU A 291 17.40 19.43 -11.73
N GLN A 292 16.14 19.11 -12.09
CA GLN A 292 15.53 17.81 -11.79
C GLN A 292 16.39 16.68 -12.36
N THR A 293 16.80 16.80 -13.62
CA THR A 293 17.69 15.82 -14.27
C THR A 293 19.04 15.71 -13.57
N GLN A 294 19.64 16.84 -13.18
CA GLN A 294 20.93 16.86 -12.50
C GLN A 294 20.88 16.17 -11.13
N LEU A 295 19.87 16.46 -10.32
CA LEU A 295 19.73 15.86 -8.99
C LEU A 295 19.39 14.36 -9.06
N LEU A 296 18.62 13.93 -10.07
CA LEU A 296 18.43 12.51 -10.36
C LEU A 296 19.73 11.82 -10.79
N ASN A 297 20.59 12.50 -11.57
CA ASN A 297 21.93 11.99 -11.90
C ASN A 297 22.83 11.87 -10.66
N TYR A 298 22.86 12.88 -9.79
CA TYR A 298 23.58 12.80 -8.50
C TYR A 298 23.07 11.64 -7.64
N THR A 299 21.76 11.43 -7.64
CA THR A 299 21.13 10.30 -6.95
C THR A 299 21.61 8.97 -7.53
N MET A 300 21.63 8.81 -8.86
CA MET A 300 22.17 7.59 -9.48
C MET A 300 23.64 7.35 -9.15
N ASP A 301 24.47 8.40 -9.09
CA ASP A 301 25.88 8.27 -8.68
C ASP A 301 26.03 7.88 -7.21
N LEU A 302 25.16 8.40 -6.34
CA LEU A 302 25.08 7.98 -4.94
C LEU A 302 24.65 6.52 -4.81
N MET A 303 23.63 6.10 -5.57
CA MET A 303 23.10 4.73 -5.52
C MET A 303 24.22 3.70 -5.75
N LYS A 304 25.13 3.95 -6.72
CA LYS A 304 26.27 3.07 -7.05
C LYS A 304 27.20 2.74 -5.88
N VAL A 305 27.26 3.58 -4.85
CA VAL A 305 28.13 3.34 -3.68
C VAL A 305 27.39 2.70 -2.51
N LEU A 306 26.04 2.61 -2.55
CA LEU A 306 25.23 2.11 -1.43
C LEU A 306 25.41 0.63 -1.15
N ASP A 307 25.70 -0.20 -2.16
CA ASP A 307 25.93 -1.64 -1.96
C ASP A 307 27.11 -1.92 -1.03
N SER A 308 28.12 -1.03 -1.04
CA SER A 308 29.31 -1.13 -0.19
C SER A 308 29.14 -0.50 1.19
N HIS A 309 27.99 0.14 1.46
CA HIS A 309 27.77 0.90 2.69
C HIS A 309 27.62 -0.04 3.91
N PRO A 310 28.42 0.13 4.97
CA PRO A 310 28.52 -0.85 6.06
C PRO A 310 27.23 -1.00 6.89
N VAL A 311 26.44 0.07 7.00
CA VAL A 311 25.15 0.06 7.71
C VAL A 311 24.04 -0.50 6.82
N LEU A 312 24.02 -0.15 5.53
CA LEU A 312 22.95 -0.56 4.63
C LEU A 312 23.09 -2.03 4.25
N SER A 313 24.30 -2.51 3.99
CA SER A 313 24.56 -3.91 3.64
C SER A 313 23.98 -4.92 4.65
N GLN A 314 23.82 -4.53 5.92
CA GLN A 314 23.22 -5.37 6.97
C GLN A 314 21.68 -5.39 6.94
N SER A 315 21.04 -4.36 6.38
CA SER A 315 19.56 -4.21 6.34
C SER A 315 19.00 -4.07 4.93
N ALA A 316 19.85 -4.23 3.92
CA ALA A 316 19.50 -4.20 2.51
C ALA A 316 18.95 -5.53 2.01
N GLN A 317 19.06 -6.62 2.78
CA GLN A 317 18.64 -7.96 2.39
C GLN A 317 17.27 -7.95 1.66
N PRO A 318 17.15 -8.55 0.47
CA PRO A 318 15.87 -8.73 -0.21
C PRO A 318 14.91 -9.51 0.67
N THR A 319 13.87 -8.83 1.14
CA THR A 319 12.94 -9.33 2.14
C THR A 319 11.51 -9.04 1.70
N LEU A 320 10.64 -10.04 1.81
CA LEU A 320 9.19 -9.83 1.70
C LEU A 320 8.69 -9.29 3.04
N TRP A 321 8.01 -8.15 3.05
CA TRP A 321 7.52 -7.52 4.27
C TRP A 321 6.09 -7.01 4.10
N HIS A 322 5.24 -7.18 5.11
CA HIS A 322 3.88 -6.65 5.07
C HIS A 322 3.89 -5.17 5.44
N SER A 323 3.88 -4.29 4.44
CA SER A 323 3.95 -2.84 4.65
C SER A 323 2.65 -2.24 5.19
N ASP A 324 1.48 -2.83 4.91
CA ASP A 324 0.17 -2.29 5.29
C ASP A 324 -0.48 -2.97 6.51
N LEU A 325 0.26 -3.10 7.62
CA LEU A 325 -0.27 -3.67 8.86
C LEU A 325 -1.04 -2.63 9.68
N HIS A 326 -2.35 -2.59 9.46
CA HIS A 326 -3.31 -1.92 10.32
C HIS A 326 -4.34 -2.92 10.89
N MET A 327 -5.14 -2.50 11.87
CA MET A 327 -6.07 -3.39 12.57
C MET A 327 -7.17 -4.00 11.69
N GLY A 328 -7.36 -3.52 10.46
CA GLY A 328 -8.29 -4.10 9.48
C GLY A 328 -7.72 -5.32 8.76
N ASN A 329 -6.38 -5.40 8.64
CA ASN A 329 -5.67 -6.48 7.96
C ASN A 329 -5.21 -7.60 8.92
N ILE A 330 -5.51 -7.46 10.21
CA ILE A 330 -5.17 -8.44 11.25
C ILE A 330 -6.45 -9.06 11.78
N PHE A 331 -6.59 -10.37 11.66
CA PHE A 331 -7.72 -11.14 12.17
C PHE A 331 -7.29 -11.93 13.40
N VAL A 332 -8.10 -11.86 14.46
CA VAL A 332 -7.88 -12.59 15.71
C VAL A 332 -8.98 -13.61 15.99
N ALA A 333 -8.67 -14.60 16.82
CA ALA A 333 -9.64 -15.59 17.26
C ALA A 333 -10.71 -14.92 18.15
N PRO A 334 -12.02 -15.17 17.93
CA PRO A 334 -13.09 -14.55 18.72
C PRO A 334 -13.01 -14.83 20.23
N ASP A 335 -12.50 -16.01 20.59
CA ASP A 335 -12.42 -16.48 21.98
C ASP A 335 -11.01 -16.30 22.60
N GLU A 336 -10.01 -15.91 21.79
CA GLU A 336 -8.62 -15.72 22.21
C GLU A 336 -8.02 -14.52 21.46
N ASN A 337 -8.34 -13.31 21.91
CA ASN A 337 -8.07 -12.06 21.18
C ASN A 337 -6.58 -11.79 20.90
N SER A 338 -5.65 -12.41 21.64
CA SER A 338 -4.20 -12.29 21.41
C SER A 338 -3.67 -13.20 20.29
N LYS A 339 -4.48 -14.15 19.80
CA LYS A 339 -4.11 -15.11 18.78
C LYS A 339 -4.49 -14.60 17.39
N ILE A 340 -3.47 -14.28 16.59
CA ILE A 340 -3.62 -13.93 15.18
C ILE A 340 -3.98 -15.20 14.39
N VAL A 341 -5.11 -15.18 13.70
CA VAL A 341 -5.63 -16.32 12.91
C VAL A 341 -5.57 -16.08 11.41
N SER A 342 -5.36 -14.84 10.97
CA SER A 342 -4.94 -14.51 9.60
C SER A 342 -4.39 -13.10 9.53
N LEU A 343 -3.42 -12.90 8.64
CA LEU A 343 -3.12 -11.62 8.03
C LEU A 343 -3.74 -11.63 6.63
N ILE A 344 -4.22 -10.47 6.15
CA ILE A 344 -4.81 -10.32 4.82
C ILE A 344 -4.22 -9.12 4.10
N ASP A 345 -4.58 -8.98 2.83
CA ASP A 345 -4.16 -7.91 1.92
C ASP A 345 -2.66 -7.88 1.61
N PHE A 346 -2.23 -8.91 0.88
CA PHE A 346 -0.87 -9.03 0.33
C PHE A 346 -0.76 -8.43 -1.08
N GLN A 347 -1.71 -7.58 -1.47
CA GLN A 347 -1.71 -6.92 -2.78
C GLN A 347 -0.50 -6.00 -2.91
N SER A 348 0.12 -6.01 -4.09
CA SER A 348 1.23 -5.14 -4.45
C SER A 348 2.48 -5.25 -3.57
N LEU A 349 2.57 -6.28 -2.72
CA LEU A 349 3.78 -6.58 -1.94
C LEU A 349 4.90 -7.04 -2.86
N SER A 350 6.06 -6.40 -2.72
CA SER A 350 7.28 -6.76 -3.42
C SER A 350 8.39 -7.12 -2.42
N VAL A 351 9.32 -7.96 -2.84
CA VAL A 351 10.58 -8.17 -2.15
C VAL A 351 11.44 -6.94 -2.39
N LEU A 352 11.78 -6.21 -1.33
CA LEU A 352 12.55 -4.97 -1.38
C LEU A 352 13.62 -4.96 -0.25
N PRO A 353 14.54 -3.98 -0.23
CA PRO A 353 15.43 -3.79 0.91
C PRO A 353 14.66 -3.61 2.21
N LEU A 354 15.00 -4.36 3.26
CA LEU A 354 14.25 -4.33 4.52
C LEU A 354 14.24 -2.94 5.17
N PHE A 355 15.33 -2.16 5.07
CA PHE A 355 15.38 -0.80 5.62
C PHE A 355 14.42 0.18 4.93
N LEU A 356 13.88 -0.13 3.76
CA LEU A 356 12.85 0.66 3.09
C LEU A 356 11.45 0.27 3.55
N GLN A 357 11.25 -0.97 3.98
CA GLN A 357 9.93 -1.53 4.28
C GLN A 357 9.61 -1.62 5.77
N ALA A 358 10.61 -1.97 6.61
CA ALA A 358 10.41 -2.22 8.03
C ALA A 358 9.86 -0.95 8.70
N GLN A 359 8.68 -1.03 9.29
CA GLN A 359 8.04 0.13 9.90
C GLN A 359 7.15 -0.28 11.05
N TRP A 360 6.73 0.72 11.81
CA TRP A 360 5.74 0.54 12.86
C TRP A 360 4.37 0.27 12.23
N PRO A 361 3.66 -0.79 12.67
CA PRO A 361 2.24 -0.94 12.38
C PRO A 361 1.49 0.33 12.79
N VAL A 362 0.51 0.76 11.99
CA VAL A 362 -0.11 2.09 12.14
C VAL A 362 -0.63 2.34 13.56
N PHE A 363 -1.25 1.33 14.17
CA PHE A 363 -1.82 1.39 15.51
C PHE A 363 -0.81 1.32 16.66
N LEU A 364 0.46 1.06 16.35
CA LEU A 364 1.58 0.99 17.30
C LEU A 364 2.59 2.13 17.08
N LYS A 365 2.33 3.04 16.14
CA LYS A 365 3.19 4.20 15.89
C LYS A 365 3.40 4.99 17.19
N PRO A 366 4.65 5.33 17.53
CA PRO A 366 4.94 6.10 18.73
C PRO A 366 4.35 7.52 18.62
N PRO A 367 3.94 8.14 19.75
CA PRO A 367 3.57 9.55 19.77
C PRO A 367 4.79 10.46 19.52
N GLN A 368 4.55 11.75 19.26
CA GLN A 368 5.58 12.71 18.89
C GLN A 368 6.72 12.82 19.92
N ASN A 369 6.40 12.81 21.21
CA ASN A 369 7.37 12.94 22.31
C ASN A 369 7.95 11.60 22.79
N TYR A 370 7.90 10.57 21.96
CA TYR A 370 8.36 9.23 22.33
C TYR A 370 9.87 9.15 22.52
N THR A 371 10.29 8.59 23.66
CA THR A 371 11.70 8.30 23.95
C THR A 371 12.03 6.86 23.55
N LYS A 372 12.92 6.67 22.57
CA LYS A 372 13.44 5.36 22.15
C LYS A 372 14.32 4.71 23.23
N GLY A 373 14.47 3.39 23.16
CA GLY A 373 15.31 2.60 24.05
C GLY A 373 14.57 2.05 25.28
N LEU A 374 15.29 1.40 26.20
CA LEU A 374 14.71 0.71 27.37
C LEU A 374 14.31 1.67 28.50
N VAL A 375 13.42 2.61 28.19
CA VAL A 375 12.86 3.60 29.11
C VAL A 375 11.39 3.29 29.35
N GLN A 376 10.98 3.30 30.61
CA GLN A 376 9.57 3.12 30.99
C GLN A 376 8.78 4.40 30.67
N PRO A 377 7.69 4.33 29.89
CA PRO A 377 6.79 5.47 29.69
C PRO A 377 6.17 5.94 31.01
N LYS A 378 6.22 7.24 31.27
CA LYS A 378 5.65 7.88 32.46
C LYS A 378 4.64 8.93 32.05
N LEU A 379 3.68 9.21 32.93
CA LEU A 379 2.82 10.38 32.79
C LEU A 379 3.64 11.67 32.97
N PRO A 380 3.18 12.80 32.43
CA PRO A 380 3.75 14.12 32.70
C PRO A 380 3.82 14.41 34.20
N GLY A 381 4.84 15.14 34.64
CA GLY A 381 5.03 15.45 36.06
C GLY A 381 3.94 16.36 36.65
N ASP A 382 3.30 17.14 35.80
CA ASP A 382 2.19 18.05 36.09
C ASP A 382 0.80 17.42 35.87
N PHE A 383 0.71 16.10 35.68
CA PHE A 383 -0.53 15.40 35.36
C PHE A 383 -1.69 15.74 36.31
N ASP A 384 -1.43 15.81 37.61
CA ASP A 384 -2.47 16.09 38.61
C ASP A 384 -3.02 17.53 38.50
N GLU A 385 -2.22 18.45 37.95
CA GLU A 385 -2.53 19.87 37.76
C GLU A 385 -3.27 20.14 36.42
N LEU A 386 -3.29 19.16 35.51
CA LEU A 386 -4.00 19.28 34.24
C LEU A 386 -5.53 19.33 34.46
N HIS A 387 -6.20 20.05 33.58
CA HIS A 387 -7.66 20.01 33.43
C HIS A 387 -8.08 18.66 32.82
N GLU A 388 -9.37 18.32 32.91
CA GLU A 388 -9.88 17.00 32.50
C GLU A 388 -9.52 16.61 31.06
N GLU A 389 -9.60 17.54 30.10
CA GLU A 389 -9.20 17.28 28.72
C GLU A 389 -7.70 16.99 28.60
N GLY A 390 -6.87 17.78 29.29
CA GLY A 390 -5.42 17.55 29.37
C GLY A 390 -5.06 16.21 30.04
N LYS A 391 -5.78 15.81 31.10
CA LYS A 391 -5.63 14.49 31.74
C LYS A 391 -6.00 13.36 30.78
N ALA A 392 -7.10 13.49 30.05
CA ALA A 392 -7.51 12.49 29.06
C ALA A 392 -6.48 12.35 27.94
N ALA A 393 -5.98 13.46 27.39
CA ALA A 393 -4.94 13.46 26.36
C ALA A 393 -3.63 12.82 26.88
N ALA A 394 -3.19 13.20 28.08
CA ALA A 394 -1.99 12.63 28.70
C ALA A 394 -2.13 11.11 28.94
N LEU A 395 -3.30 10.64 29.37
CA LEU A 395 -3.57 9.20 29.54
C LEU A 395 -3.56 8.46 28.19
N GLN A 396 -4.10 9.07 27.13
CA GLN A 396 -4.08 8.49 25.79
C GLN A 396 -2.65 8.39 25.25
N GLU A 397 -1.87 9.47 25.32
CA GLU A 397 -0.46 9.49 24.88
C GLU A 397 0.40 8.50 25.69
N TRP A 398 0.18 8.42 27.00
CA TRP A 398 0.86 7.45 27.86
C TRP A 398 0.49 6.00 27.49
N SER A 399 -0.79 5.73 27.22
CA SER A 399 -1.26 4.42 26.76
C SER A 399 -0.62 4.03 25.42
N GLN A 400 -0.60 4.95 24.45
CA GLN A 400 0.07 4.75 23.16
C GLN A 400 1.57 4.51 23.32
N SER A 401 2.24 5.27 24.19
CA SER A 401 3.66 5.11 24.51
C SER A 401 3.97 3.73 25.10
N LYS A 402 3.09 3.17 25.96
CA LYS A 402 3.24 1.81 26.49
C LYS A 402 3.17 0.75 25.38
N LEU A 403 2.20 0.88 24.47
CA LEU A 403 2.04 -0.05 23.35
C LEU A 403 3.21 0.05 22.37
N ALA A 404 3.64 1.27 22.04
CA ALA A 404 4.83 1.49 21.21
C ALA A 404 6.08 0.90 21.88
N LYS A 405 6.25 1.08 23.20
CA LYS A 405 7.37 0.49 23.94
C LYS A 405 7.33 -1.04 23.91
N ALA A 406 6.16 -1.62 24.07
CA ALA A 406 5.98 -3.07 23.98
C ALA A 406 6.42 -3.60 22.62
N TYR A 407 6.05 -2.92 21.52
CA TYR A 407 6.49 -3.30 20.18
C TYR A 407 7.99 -3.07 19.96
N GLU A 408 8.57 -1.95 20.42
CA GLU A 408 10.01 -1.71 20.32
C GLU A 408 10.81 -2.84 20.99
N VAL A 409 10.41 -3.21 22.21
CA VAL A 409 11.06 -4.26 23.00
C VAL A 409 10.84 -5.62 22.36
N ALA A 410 9.61 -5.96 21.96
CA ALA A 410 9.31 -7.22 21.31
C ALA A 410 10.05 -7.36 19.97
N ALA A 411 10.09 -6.31 19.14
CA ALA A 411 10.86 -6.28 17.91
C ALA A 411 12.36 -6.44 18.20
N PHE A 412 12.91 -5.77 19.21
CA PHE A 412 14.32 -5.94 19.58
C PHE A 412 14.68 -7.38 20.02
N LEU A 413 13.77 -8.03 20.75
CA LEU A 413 13.97 -9.37 21.30
C LEU A 413 13.71 -10.48 20.27
N GLU A 414 12.59 -10.40 19.55
CA GLU A 414 12.10 -11.44 18.63
C GLU A 414 12.56 -11.21 17.18
N ASN A 415 12.75 -9.96 16.75
CA ASN A 415 13.08 -9.58 15.37
C ASN A 415 14.16 -8.49 15.29
N ARG A 416 15.34 -8.78 15.84
CA ARG A 416 16.45 -7.82 15.90
C ARG A 416 16.83 -7.23 14.54
N VAL A 417 16.66 -8.02 13.47
CA VAL A 417 16.94 -7.60 12.09
C VAL A 417 16.01 -6.46 11.66
N ALA A 418 14.69 -6.61 11.82
CA ALA A 418 13.75 -5.53 11.50
C ALA A 418 13.87 -4.34 12.46
N HIS A 419 14.13 -4.59 13.75
CA HIS A 419 14.40 -3.51 14.71
C HIS A 419 15.58 -2.63 14.25
N ASN A 420 16.68 -3.25 13.82
CA ASN A 420 17.84 -2.51 13.32
C ASN A 420 17.53 -1.76 12.01
N ALA A 421 16.78 -2.41 11.10
CA ALA A 421 16.34 -1.79 9.84
C ALA A 421 15.47 -0.54 10.06
N MET A 422 14.58 -0.55 11.07
CA MET A 422 13.78 0.61 11.48
C MET A 422 14.58 1.77 12.08
N ASN A 423 15.83 1.53 12.50
CA ASN A 423 16.69 2.52 13.14
C ASN A 423 17.85 2.99 12.24
N ILE A 424 17.85 2.60 10.96
CA ILE A 424 18.75 3.19 9.97
C ILE A 424 18.47 4.70 9.85
N PRO A 425 19.50 5.55 9.65
CA PRO A 425 19.29 6.98 9.46
C PRO A 425 18.22 7.29 8.42
N ARG A 426 17.26 8.13 8.80
CA ARG A 426 16.05 8.41 8.02
C ARG A 426 16.36 8.81 6.57
N VAL A 427 17.41 9.59 6.36
CA VAL A 427 17.82 10.09 5.05
C VAL A 427 18.02 8.99 4.00
N PHE A 428 18.44 7.78 4.40
CA PHE A 428 18.56 6.67 3.45
C PHE A 428 17.22 6.18 2.93
N ARG A 429 16.18 6.17 3.76
CA ARG A 429 14.83 5.81 3.32
C ARG A 429 14.21 6.95 2.51
N GLU A 430 14.31 8.17 3.03
CA GLU A 430 13.77 9.35 2.35
C GLU A 430 14.42 9.55 0.97
N LEU A 431 15.71 9.25 0.80
CA LEU A 431 16.37 9.30 -0.50
C LEU A 431 15.63 8.48 -1.56
N PHE A 432 15.21 7.25 -1.25
CA PHE A 432 14.46 6.41 -2.20
C PHE A 432 13.04 6.91 -2.42
N ILE A 433 12.36 7.33 -1.35
CA ILE A 433 10.98 7.87 -1.42
C ILE A 433 10.97 9.14 -2.27
N ARG A 434 11.80 10.14 -1.92
CA ARG A 434 11.87 11.43 -2.63
C ARG A 434 12.43 11.30 -4.03
N CYS A 435 13.34 10.35 -4.26
CA CYS A 435 13.76 9.99 -5.61
C CYS A 435 12.57 9.49 -6.43
N GLY A 436 11.68 8.68 -5.87
CA GLY A 436 10.51 8.14 -6.57
C GLY A 436 9.32 9.10 -6.71
N GLU A 437 9.41 10.31 -6.15
CA GLU A 437 8.31 11.29 -6.12
C GLU A 437 8.63 12.55 -6.93
N VAL A 438 9.81 12.66 -7.55
CA VAL A 438 10.26 13.91 -8.20
C VAL A 438 9.27 14.40 -9.26
N SER A 439 8.70 13.49 -10.06
CA SER A 439 7.72 13.87 -11.06
C SER A 439 6.40 14.35 -10.44
N GLU A 440 5.99 13.82 -9.28
CA GLU A 440 4.69 14.14 -8.66
C GLU A 440 4.77 15.36 -7.73
N VAL A 441 5.84 15.46 -6.93
CA VAL A 441 5.97 16.40 -5.81
C VAL A 441 6.98 17.54 -6.08
N ASP A 442 7.84 17.40 -7.11
CA ASP A 442 9.03 18.22 -7.40
C ASP A 442 10.32 17.77 -6.68
N VAL A 443 11.46 18.36 -7.06
CA VAL A 443 12.81 17.93 -6.68
C VAL A 443 13.32 18.50 -5.35
N VAL A 444 12.63 19.49 -4.77
CA VAL A 444 13.07 20.15 -3.53
C VAL A 444 13.29 19.15 -2.38
N PRO A 445 12.39 18.18 -2.10
CA PRO A 445 12.61 17.19 -1.05
C PRO A 445 13.80 16.25 -1.33
N LEU A 446 14.03 15.90 -2.61
CA LEU A 446 15.19 15.09 -2.99
C LEU A 446 16.50 15.87 -2.76
N ARG A 447 16.50 17.17 -3.05
CA ARG A 447 17.66 18.04 -2.82
C ARG A 447 18.03 18.14 -1.35
N GLU A 448 17.03 18.23 -0.46
CA GLU A 448 17.26 18.20 0.99
C GLU A 448 17.99 16.92 1.41
N CYS A 449 17.54 15.77 0.92
CA CYS A 449 18.21 14.49 1.19
C CYS A 449 19.66 14.48 0.70
N LEU A 450 19.91 14.98 -0.52
CA LEU A 450 21.27 15.04 -1.09
C LEU A 450 22.17 16.02 -0.33
N ILE A 451 21.66 17.18 0.12
CA ILE A 451 22.40 18.14 0.94
C ILE A 451 22.71 17.57 2.32
N GLU A 452 21.76 16.88 2.97
CA GLU A 452 21.99 16.20 4.24
C GLU A 452 23.11 15.16 4.10
N ILE A 453 23.07 14.34 3.04
CA ILE A 453 24.09 13.32 2.77
C ILE A 453 25.45 13.98 2.47
N PHE A 454 25.49 15.04 1.68
CA PHE A 454 26.71 15.79 1.38
C PHE A 454 27.36 16.37 2.64
N ARG A 455 26.58 17.06 3.49
CA ARG A 455 27.05 17.67 4.74
C ARG A 455 27.53 16.62 5.75
N ASN A 456 26.91 15.44 5.75
CA ASN A 456 27.13 14.40 6.76
C ASN A 456 27.89 13.17 6.22
N TRP A 457 28.52 13.26 5.04
CA TRP A 457 29.10 12.12 4.29
C TRP A 457 29.85 11.12 5.17
N SER A 458 30.90 11.56 5.86
CA SER A 458 31.70 10.69 6.74
C SER A 458 30.94 10.22 7.98
N SER A 459 30.08 11.05 8.56
CA SER A 459 29.30 10.69 9.76
C SER A 459 28.20 9.68 9.48
N LEU A 460 27.69 9.65 8.24
CA LEU A 460 26.73 8.64 7.77
C LEU A 460 27.40 7.30 7.45
N GLY A 461 28.73 7.24 7.41
CA GLY A 461 29.51 6.02 7.21
C GLY A 461 30.03 5.82 5.79
N PHE A 462 29.93 6.83 4.92
CA PHE A 462 30.55 6.77 3.60
C PHE A 462 32.08 6.92 3.65
N THR A 463 32.74 6.32 2.67
CA THR A 463 34.19 6.44 2.46
C THR A 463 34.50 7.25 1.21
N GLY A 464 35.72 7.79 1.11
CA GLY A 464 36.13 8.61 -0.04
C GLY A 464 35.44 9.97 -0.08
N GLN A 465 35.40 10.57 -1.27
CA GLN A 465 34.77 11.87 -1.53
C GLN A 465 33.33 11.69 -2.03
N CYS A 466 32.43 12.60 -1.63
CA CYS A 466 31.09 12.67 -2.16
C CYS A 466 31.14 12.88 -3.70
N PRO A 467 30.37 12.12 -4.50
CA PRO A 467 30.41 12.21 -5.97
C PRO A 467 29.82 13.52 -6.52
N TYR A 468 29.17 14.30 -5.67
CA TYR A 468 28.61 15.62 -5.98
C TYR A 468 28.91 16.61 -4.85
N SER A 469 28.76 17.89 -5.15
CA SER A 469 28.97 18.98 -4.21
C SER A 469 27.91 20.05 -4.39
N PHE A 470 27.60 20.75 -3.31
CA PHE A 470 26.79 21.97 -3.33
C PHE A 470 27.64 23.15 -2.83
N SER A 471 27.56 24.27 -3.53
CA SER A 471 28.11 25.56 -3.09
C SER A 471 27.31 26.11 -1.91
N ASN A 472 27.91 27.02 -1.14
CA ASN A 472 27.22 27.68 -0.03
C ASN A 472 26.03 28.51 -0.53
N GLU A 473 26.14 29.09 -1.73
CA GLU A 473 25.07 29.84 -2.38
C GLU A 473 23.89 28.93 -2.77
N GLU A 474 24.16 27.74 -3.34
CA GLU A 474 23.11 26.76 -3.65
C GLU A 474 22.40 26.29 -2.38
N ILE A 475 23.15 26.03 -1.30
CA ILE A 475 22.56 25.59 -0.04
C ILE A 475 21.72 26.70 0.60
N ALA A 476 22.21 27.94 0.63
CA ALA A 476 21.44 29.07 1.17
C ALA A 476 20.15 29.32 0.36
N THR A 477 20.21 29.14 -0.96
CA THR A 477 19.04 29.23 -1.84
C THR A 477 18.05 28.11 -1.54
N HIS A 478 18.55 26.88 -1.39
CA HIS A 478 17.73 25.72 -1.04
C HIS A 478 17.06 25.85 0.32
N GLU A 479 17.75 26.38 1.34
CA GLU A 479 17.17 26.60 2.68
C GLU A 479 15.89 27.45 2.61
N HIS A 480 15.84 28.46 1.73
CA HIS A 480 14.63 29.24 1.49
C HIS A 480 13.54 28.45 0.75
N GLN A 481 13.90 27.74 -0.31
CA GLN A 481 12.96 26.92 -1.10
C GLN A 481 12.36 25.77 -0.28
N PHE A 482 13.16 25.15 0.59
CA PHE A 482 12.73 24.09 1.47
C PHE A 482 11.78 24.60 2.54
N ALA A 483 12.02 25.79 3.11
CA ALA A 483 11.09 26.41 4.05
C ALA A 483 9.71 26.70 3.39
N GLU A 484 9.69 27.14 2.13
CA GLU A 484 8.44 27.31 1.38
C GLU A 484 7.73 25.97 1.12
N TYR A 485 8.49 24.92 0.78
CA TYR A 485 7.97 23.56 0.62
C TYR A 485 7.38 23.03 1.92
N GLN A 486 8.06 23.21 3.06
CA GLN A 486 7.57 22.81 4.38
C GLN A 486 6.26 23.52 4.73
N ALA A 487 6.19 24.83 4.49
CA ALA A 487 4.95 25.58 4.69
C ALA A 487 3.81 25.09 3.79
N TRP A 488 4.11 24.66 2.56
CA TRP A 488 3.13 24.03 1.68
C TRP A 488 2.67 22.67 2.21
N ASP A 489 3.61 21.79 2.58
CA ASP A 489 3.35 20.44 3.09
C ASP A 489 2.56 20.46 4.41
N GLU A 490 2.87 21.39 5.32
CA GLU A 490 2.10 21.62 6.55
C GLU A 490 0.64 21.96 6.27
N VAL A 491 0.36 22.74 5.22
CA VAL A 491 -1.02 23.06 4.80
C VAL A 491 -1.72 21.83 4.22
N GLN A 492 -1.00 20.99 3.46
CA GLN A 492 -1.53 19.72 2.96
C GLN A 492 -1.94 18.81 4.13
N GLN A 493 -1.05 18.62 5.09
CA GLN A 493 -1.27 17.78 6.27
C GLN A 493 -2.43 18.32 7.13
N LEU A 494 -2.43 19.62 7.40
CA LEU A 494 -3.50 20.28 8.16
C LEU A 494 -4.87 20.07 7.51
N ALA A 495 -4.97 20.24 6.19
CA ALA A 495 -6.22 20.03 5.46
C ALA A 495 -6.70 18.57 5.54
N GLN A 496 -5.78 17.61 5.37
CA GLN A 496 -6.07 16.18 5.50
C GLN A 496 -6.56 15.82 6.91
N GLU A 497 -5.89 16.33 7.95
CA GLU A 497 -6.27 16.10 9.34
C GLU A 497 -7.64 16.71 9.68
N CYS A 498 -7.87 17.97 9.29
CA CYS A 498 -9.13 18.67 9.59
C CYS A 498 -10.33 18.06 8.85
N LEU A 499 -10.12 17.50 7.66
CA LEU A 499 -11.17 16.88 6.86
C LEU A 499 -11.30 15.37 7.08
N ASP A 500 -10.38 14.75 7.83
CA ASP A 500 -10.30 13.30 8.03
C ASP A 500 -10.29 12.55 6.69
N THR A 501 -9.28 12.88 5.87
CA THR A 501 -9.16 12.44 4.47
C THR A 501 -7.70 12.19 4.09
N ASP A 502 -7.48 11.53 2.95
CA ASP A 502 -6.15 11.34 2.34
C ASP A 502 -5.83 12.38 1.24
N ALA A 503 -4.70 12.20 0.56
CA ALA A 503 -4.24 13.04 -0.54
C ALA A 503 -5.17 13.03 -1.77
N GLU A 504 -5.99 11.99 -1.96
CA GLU A 504 -7.01 11.95 -3.03
C GLU A 504 -8.33 12.60 -2.58
N GLY A 505 -8.42 13.03 -1.32
CA GLY A 505 -9.65 13.58 -0.77
C GLY A 505 -10.68 12.50 -0.46
N TRP A 506 -10.28 11.25 -0.19
CA TRP A 506 -11.22 10.16 0.09
C TRP A 506 -12.07 10.41 1.33
N ILE A 507 -13.39 10.41 1.13
CA ILE A 507 -14.41 10.56 2.16
C ILE A 507 -15.17 9.25 2.34
N ALA A 508 -15.21 8.77 3.58
CA ALA A 508 -15.88 7.53 3.94
C ALA A 508 -17.39 7.56 3.58
N PRO A 509 -17.97 6.45 3.11
CA PRO A 509 -19.31 6.42 2.53
C PRO A 509 -20.45 6.49 3.57
N GLN A 510 -20.12 6.63 4.85
CA GLN A 510 -21.06 6.95 5.94
C GLN A 510 -21.18 8.45 6.20
N LEU A 511 -20.27 9.27 5.65
CA LEU A 511 -20.27 10.72 5.79
C LEU A 511 -21.00 11.38 4.61
N ASP A 512 -21.55 12.56 4.85
CA ASP A 512 -22.19 13.37 3.82
C ASP A 512 -21.13 14.16 3.03
N ILE A 513 -20.99 13.85 1.74
CA ILE A 513 -20.02 14.49 0.85
C ILE A 513 -20.29 15.99 0.67
N GLU A 514 -21.55 16.42 0.68
CA GLU A 514 -21.89 17.84 0.51
C GLU A 514 -21.50 18.64 1.76
N GLU A 515 -21.68 18.05 2.94
CA GLU A 515 -21.20 18.66 4.19
C GLU A 515 -19.66 18.69 4.23
N LYS A 516 -18.97 17.63 3.78
CA LYS A 516 -17.50 17.64 3.68
C LYS A 516 -16.97 18.66 2.67
N ARG A 517 -17.62 18.81 1.51
CA ARG A 517 -17.31 19.87 0.53
C ARG A 517 -17.54 21.26 1.11
N LYS A 518 -18.59 21.44 1.90
CA LYS A 518 -18.85 22.70 2.61
C LYS A 518 -17.79 22.99 3.67
N GLN A 519 -17.42 21.99 4.49
CA GLN A 519 -16.32 22.10 5.45
C GLN A 519 -15.01 22.48 4.76
N ASN A 520 -14.71 21.87 3.60
CA ASN A 520 -13.53 22.22 2.81
C ASN A 520 -13.53 23.71 2.40
N ARG A 521 -14.67 24.23 1.89
CA ARG A 521 -14.81 25.66 1.56
C ARG A 521 -14.62 26.59 2.74
N GLU A 522 -15.16 26.21 3.90
CA GLU A 522 -15.06 27.00 5.13
C GLU A 522 -13.62 27.04 5.64
N LEU A 523 -12.93 25.89 5.65
CA LEU A 523 -11.52 25.77 6.01
C LEU A 523 -10.62 26.56 5.05
N LEU A 524 -10.83 26.43 3.74
CA LEU A 524 -10.11 27.24 2.75
C LEU A 524 -10.33 28.74 2.97
N SER A 525 -11.57 29.15 3.25
CA SER A 525 -11.88 30.56 3.53
C SER A 525 -11.22 31.06 4.82
N LEU A 526 -11.15 30.23 5.86
CA LEU A 526 -10.46 30.53 7.09
C LEU A 526 -8.95 30.64 6.86
N TYR A 527 -8.37 29.72 6.09
CA TYR A 527 -6.96 29.73 5.72
C TYR A 527 -6.60 30.99 4.94
N ILE A 528 -7.36 31.37 3.90
CA ILE A 528 -7.15 32.61 3.14
C ILE A 528 -7.19 33.84 4.06
N LYS A 529 -8.14 33.89 5.00
CA LYS A 529 -8.23 35.00 5.97
C LYS A 529 -7.04 35.04 6.92
N ARG A 530 -6.56 33.88 7.37
CA ARG A 530 -5.41 33.76 8.26
C ARG A 530 -4.12 34.21 7.58
N MET A 531 -3.96 33.91 6.30
CA MET A 531 -2.80 34.31 5.50
C MET A 531 -2.87 35.78 5.02
N ALA A 532 -3.94 36.51 5.35
CA ALA A 532 -4.10 37.90 4.94
C ALA A 532 -2.97 38.77 5.51
N GLY A 533 -2.17 39.36 4.62
CA GLY A 533 -1.00 40.17 4.96
C GLY A 533 0.34 39.45 4.74
N GLU A 534 0.34 38.12 4.69
CA GLU A 534 1.53 37.31 4.34
C GLU A 534 1.49 36.82 2.89
N LYS A 535 0.30 36.46 2.40
CA LYS A 535 0.08 35.97 1.03
C LYS A 535 -1.16 36.60 0.43
N SER A 536 -1.19 36.72 -0.90
CA SER A 536 -2.41 37.06 -1.63
C SER A 536 -3.43 35.91 -1.53
N PRO A 537 -4.74 36.19 -1.72
CA PRO A 537 -5.77 35.15 -1.72
C PRO A 537 -5.53 34.03 -2.75
N ASP A 538 -4.94 34.35 -3.90
CA ASP A 538 -4.67 33.37 -4.95
C ASP A 538 -3.48 32.48 -4.59
N GLU A 539 -2.42 33.04 -4.01
CA GLU A 539 -1.30 32.25 -3.47
C GLU A 539 -1.75 31.32 -2.34
N ALA A 540 -2.57 31.82 -1.41
CA ALA A 540 -3.13 31.00 -0.35
C ALA A 540 -4.02 29.87 -0.93
N ARG A 541 -4.84 30.16 -1.93
CA ARG A 541 -5.67 29.14 -2.59
C ARG A 541 -4.82 28.07 -3.29
N ALA A 542 -3.71 28.45 -3.93
CA ALA A 542 -2.80 27.51 -4.60
C ALA A 542 -2.08 26.56 -3.62
N MET A 543 -1.96 26.94 -2.34
CA MET A 543 -1.38 26.07 -1.31
C MET A 543 -2.36 25.05 -0.74
N TRP A 544 -3.66 25.18 -1.00
CA TRP A 544 -4.66 24.29 -0.42
C TRP A 544 -4.88 23.05 -1.30
N PRO A 545 -4.86 21.82 -0.75
CA PRO A 545 -4.91 20.57 -1.54
C PRO A 545 -6.19 20.37 -2.33
N PHE A 546 -7.33 20.82 -1.79
CA PHE A 546 -8.64 20.38 -2.25
C PHE A 546 -9.40 21.51 -2.97
N PRO A 547 -9.99 21.25 -4.15
CA PRO A 547 -10.75 22.26 -4.86
C PRO A 547 -11.93 22.78 -4.01
N GLY A 548 -12.18 24.09 -4.07
CA GLY A 548 -13.26 24.76 -3.33
C GLY A 548 -14.66 24.46 -3.87
#